data_AF-A0A978VLS7-F1
#
_entry.id   AF-A0A978VLS7-F1
#
_cell.length_a   1.000
_cell.length_b   1.000
_cell.length_c   1.000
_cell.angle_alpha   90.00
_cell.angle_beta   90.00
_cell.angle_gamma   90.00
#
_symmetry.space_group_name_H-M   'P 1'
#
loop_
_entity.id
_entity.type
_entity.pdbx_description
1 polymer ?
#
loop_
_entity_poly.entity_id
_entity_poly.type
_entity_poly.pdbx_seq_one_letter_code
_entity_poly.pdbx_strand_id
1 'polypeptide(L)'
;MRLLLENGGHRLAEEKDVFGWTPLHCAAHLGHLKATRLLLHHSPTCIACFRDNEGMSALHIAGRQGHVNAMAEIIGHNPDAFDLVDNIGWTPLHATIANERLNVVRLRYILKKPMLENLINAVDNEGNTPLHVAAGRDKYNIITILVNDLRVQKKA
;
A
#
# COMPACT_ATOMS: atom_id res chain seq x y z
N MET A 1 0.22 11.97 22.07
CA MET A 1 0.01 10.77 21.25
C MET A 1 0.49 9.49 21.95
N ARG A 2 1.73 9.43 22.47
CA ARG A 2 2.22 8.25 23.23
C ARG A 2 1.38 7.94 24.49
N LEU A 3 1.05 8.97 25.28
CA LEU A 3 0.19 8.85 26.49
C LEU A 3 -1.27 8.44 26.21
N LEU A 4 -1.78 8.61 24.98
CA LEU A 4 -3.18 8.29 24.67
C LEU A 4 -3.39 6.78 24.46
N LEU A 5 -2.38 6.08 23.93
CA LEU A 5 -2.52 4.65 23.63
C LEU A 5 -2.41 3.76 24.87
N GLU A 6 -1.70 4.21 25.92
CA GLU A 6 -1.50 3.44 27.16
C GLU A 6 -2.74 3.40 28.09
N ASN A 7 -3.67 4.36 27.99
CA ASN A 7 -4.87 4.48 28.85
C ASN A 7 -6.19 4.16 28.11
N GLY A 8 -6.23 3.07 27.34
CA GLY A 8 -7.42 2.63 26.60
C GLY A 8 -7.50 3.11 25.14
N GLY A 9 -6.49 3.84 24.65
CA GLY A 9 -6.42 4.29 23.27
C GLY A 9 -6.16 3.20 22.24
N HIS A 10 -5.81 1.97 22.66
CA HIS A 10 -5.76 0.81 21.77
C HIS A 10 -7.08 0.62 21.00
N ARG A 11 -8.22 0.80 21.69
CA ARG A 11 -9.53 0.69 21.05
C ARG A 11 -9.78 1.80 20.02
N LEU A 12 -9.31 3.01 20.30
CA LEU A 12 -9.40 4.15 19.38
C LEU A 12 -8.54 3.97 18.13
N ALA A 13 -7.43 3.23 18.21
CA ALA A 13 -6.59 2.92 17.06
C ALA A 13 -7.25 1.95 16.06
N GLU A 14 -8.24 1.19 16.53
CA GLU A 14 -9.02 0.23 15.74
C GLU A 14 -10.37 0.79 15.27
N GLU A 15 -10.87 1.86 15.90
CA GLU A 15 -12.13 2.50 15.54
C GLU A 15 -12.12 2.96 14.08
N LYS A 16 -13.20 2.62 13.38
CA LYS A 16 -13.42 2.98 11.98
C LYS A 16 -14.38 4.15 11.90
N ASP A 17 -14.10 5.10 11.02
CA ASP A 17 -15.05 6.13 10.65
C ASP A 17 -16.12 5.60 9.67
N VAL A 18 -16.97 6.50 9.15
CA VAL A 18 -18.05 6.16 8.21
C VAL A 18 -17.57 5.58 6.88
N PHE A 19 -16.30 5.80 6.51
CA PHE A 19 -15.67 5.23 5.32
C PHE A 19 -14.95 3.91 5.61
N GLY A 20 -14.97 3.45 6.85
CA GLY A 20 -14.23 2.27 7.28
C GLY A 20 -12.77 2.57 7.61
N TRP A 21 -12.36 3.85 7.68
CA TRP A 21 -10.98 4.23 7.92
C TRP A 21 -10.63 4.17 9.39
N THR A 22 -9.55 3.46 9.69
CA THR A 22 -8.87 3.58 11.00
C THR A 22 -7.94 4.80 11.02
N PRO A 23 -7.45 5.23 12.20
CA PRO A 23 -6.38 6.22 12.27
C PRO A 23 -5.14 5.90 11.43
N LEU A 24 -4.85 4.60 11.18
CA LEU A 24 -3.74 4.19 10.31
C LEU A 24 -4.04 4.48 8.83
N HIS A 25 -5.28 4.33 8.37
CA HIS A 25 -5.70 4.75 7.03
C HIS A 25 -5.51 6.26 6.86
N CYS A 26 -5.94 7.07 7.84
CA CYS A 26 -5.74 8.52 7.84
C CYS A 26 -4.25 8.90 7.81
N ALA A 27 -3.42 8.28 8.65
CA ALA A 27 -1.98 8.53 8.70
C ALA A 27 -1.28 8.13 7.38
N ALA A 28 -1.69 7.01 6.78
CA ALA A 28 -1.21 6.56 5.48
C ALA A 28 -1.63 7.49 4.35
N HIS A 29 -2.87 7.99 4.37
CA HIS A 29 -3.40 8.94 3.40
C HIS A 29 -2.64 10.26 3.39
N LEU A 30 -2.29 10.77 4.56
CA LEU A 30 -1.57 12.04 4.73
C LEU A 30 -0.04 11.89 4.72
N GLY A 31 0.47 10.65 4.68
CA GLY A 31 1.92 10.38 4.73
C GLY A 31 2.58 10.71 6.06
N HIS A 32 1.83 10.71 7.16
CA HIS A 32 2.29 11.08 8.49
C HIS A 32 3.13 9.97 9.15
N LEU A 33 4.39 9.83 8.72
CA LEU A 33 5.30 8.76 9.12
C LEU A 33 5.39 8.52 10.64
N LYS A 34 5.47 9.60 11.44
CA LYS A 34 5.54 9.50 12.90
C LYS A 34 4.27 8.89 13.50
N ALA A 35 3.10 9.26 12.97
CA ALA A 35 1.83 8.72 13.39
C ALA A 35 1.69 7.26 12.95
N THR A 36 2.06 6.93 11.71
CA THR A 36 2.11 5.55 11.18
C THR A 36 2.93 4.65 12.10
N ARG A 37 4.17 5.03 12.43
CA ARG A 37 5.03 4.28 13.36
C ARG A 37 4.38 4.08 14.72
N LEU A 38 3.86 5.16 15.30
CA LEU A 38 3.27 5.12 16.63
C LEU A 38 2.06 4.17 16.69
N LEU A 39 1.18 4.22 15.68
CA LEU A 39 0.01 3.35 15.58
C LEU A 39 0.40 1.88 15.38
N LEU A 40 1.38 1.59 14.53
CA LEU A 40 1.86 0.21 14.29
C LEU A 40 2.52 -0.41 15.52
N HIS A 41 3.27 0.37 16.31
CA HIS A 41 3.99 -0.16 17.49
C HIS A 41 3.10 -0.41 18.71
N HIS A 42 1.98 0.29 18.81
CA HIS A 42 1.13 0.29 20.01
C HIS A 42 -0.25 -0.30 19.70
N SER A 43 -0.39 -1.08 18.63
CA SER A 43 -1.60 -1.84 18.36
C SER A 43 -1.34 -3.32 18.69
N PRO A 44 -2.11 -3.94 19.60
CA PRO A 44 -1.97 -5.37 19.89
C PRO A 44 -2.45 -6.26 18.73
N THR A 45 -3.18 -5.68 17.77
CA THR A 45 -3.73 -6.33 16.57
C THR A 45 -3.06 -5.81 15.29
N CYS A 46 -3.10 -6.61 14.21
CA CYS A 46 -2.66 -6.17 12.88
C CYS A 46 -3.64 -5.13 12.27
N ILE A 47 -3.63 -3.89 12.76
CA ILE A 47 -4.43 -2.80 12.18
C ILE A 47 -4.02 -2.47 10.74
N ALA A 48 -2.81 -2.84 10.33
CA ALA A 48 -2.37 -2.77 8.94
C ALA A 48 -3.16 -3.69 8.00
N CYS A 49 -3.77 -4.75 8.56
CA CYS A 49 -4.58 -5.71 7.84
C CYS A 49 -6.05 -5.28 7.70
N PHE A 50 -6.47 -4.22 8.40
CA PHE A 50 -7.85 -3.74 8.33
C PHE A 50 -8.12 -3.09 6.99
N ARG A 51 -9.36 -3.26 6.53
CA ARG A 51 -9.85 -2.72 5.25
C ARG A 51 -10.91 -1.66 5.46
N ASP A 52 -10.88 -0.64 4.62
CA ASP A 52 -11.97 0.31 4.46
C ASP A 52 -13.13 -0.26 3.64
N ASN A 53 -14.14 0.57 3.37
CA ASN A 53 -15.33 0.17 2.62
C ASN A 53 -15.04 -0.17 1.15
N GLU A 54 -13.92 0.29 0.57
CA GLU A 54 -13.45 -0.09 -0.76
C GLU A 54 -12.57 -1.36 -0.73
N GLY A 55 -12.38 -1.96 0.45
CA GLY A 55 -11.52 -3.12 0.63
C GLY A 55 -10.04 -2.75 0.73
N MET A 56 -9.68 -1.47 0.70
CA MET A 56 -8.30 -1.01 0.75
C MET A 56 -7.76 -1.08 2.17
N SER A 57 -6.53 -1.58 2.31
CA SER A 57 -5.76 -1.41 3.55
C SER A 57 -5.01 -0.08 3.57
N ALA A 58 -4.48 0.29 4.73
CA ALA A 58 -3.60 1.45 4.85
C ALA A 58 -2.38 1.39 3.90
N LEU A 59 -1.90 0.19 3.54
CA LEU A 59 -0.81 0.02 2.57
C LEU A 59 -1.24 0.42 1.15
N HIS A 60 -2.47 0.08 0.74
CA HIS A 60 -3.05 0.51 -0.53
C HIS A 60 -3.15 2.03 -0.58
N ILE A 61 -3.68 2.64 0.48
CA ILE A 61 -3.84 4.10 0.56
C ILE A 61 -2.48 4.80 0.50
N ALA A 62 -1.48 4.35 1.26
CA ALA A 62 -0.13 4.91 1.21
C ALA A 62 0.47 4.80 -0.21
N GLY A 63 0.26 3.67 -0.90
CA GLY A 63 0.65 3.47 -2.29
C GLY A 63 -0.06 4.45 -3.24
N ARG A 64 -1.40 4.50 -3.17
CA ARG A 64 -2.25 5.38 -3.99
C ARG A 64 -1.87 6.86 -3.83
N GLN A 65 -1.40 7.26 -2.65
CA GLN A 65 -0.93 8.62 -2.38
C GLN A 65 0.58 8.84 -2.60
N GLY A 66 1.34 7.78 -2.90
CA GLY A 66 2.78 7.86 -3.16
C GLY A 66 3.63 8.05 -1.90
N HIS A 67 3.10 7.75 -0.71
CA HIS A 67 3.76 7.88 0.58
C HIS A 67 4.65 6.66 0.88
N VAL A 68 5.71 6.53 0.08
CA VAL A 68 6.67 5.41 0.09
C VAL A 68 7.24 5.11 1.48
N ASN A 69 7.51 6.14 2.29
CA ASN A 69 8.03 5.94 3.65
C ASN A 69 6.99 5.28 4.55
N ALA A 70 5.73 5.68 4.46
CA ALA A 70 4.64 5.04 5.20
C ALA A 70 4.45 3.59 4.74
N MET A 71 4.51 3.33 3.43
CA MET A 71 4.48 1.96 2.91
C MET A 71 5.60 1.09 3.48
N ALA A 72 6.83 1.63 3.52
CA ALA A 72 7.99 0.90 4.02
C ALA A 72 7.86 0.56 5.51
N GLU A 73 7.30 1.46 6.32
CA GLU A 73 7.01 1.17 7.73
C GLU A 73 5.92 0.11 7.88
N ILE A 74 4.81 0.21 7.13
CA ILE A 74 3.71 -0.75 7.21
C ILE A 74 4.19 -2.15 6.86
N ILE A 75 4.94 -2.31 5.75
CA ILE A 75 5.51 -3.61 5.33
C ILE A 75 6.53 -4.13 6.34
N GLY A 76 7.34 -3.25 6.93
CA GLY A 76 8.35 -3.65 7.91
C GLY A 76 7.75 -4.16 9.22
N HIS A 77 6.59 -3.63 9.61
CA HIS A 77 5.89 -4.04 10.84
C HIS A 77 4.90 -5.19 10.64
N ASN A 78 4.19 -5.19 9.52
CA ASN A 78 3.15 -6.16 9.21
C ASN A 78 3.36 -6.68 7.80
N PRO A 79 4.23 -7.69 7.63
CA PRO A 79 4.44 -8.34 6.35
C PRO A 79 3.11 -8.74 5.70
N ASP A 80 2.22 -9.43 6.39
CA ASP A 80 0.95 -9.96 5.84
C ASP A 80 -0.01 -8.93 5.21
N ALA A 81 0.26 -7.63 5.34
CA ALA A 81 -0.53 -6.57 4.71
C ALA A 81 -0.30 -6.42 3.20
N PHE A 82 0.78 -6.99 2.60
CA PHE A 82 1.08 -6.83 1.17
C PHE A 82 0.20 -7.69 0.26
N ASP A 83 -0.29 -8.82 0.76
CA ASP A 83 -1.05 -9.86 0.06
C ASP A 83 -2.51 -9.45 -0.14
N LEU A 84 -2.96 -8.44 0.62
CA LEU A 84 -4.32 -7.95 0.57
C LEU A 84 -4.64 -7.34 -0.80
N VAL A 85 -5.85 -7.60 -1.29
CA VAL A 85 -6.40 -7.00 -2.52
C VAL A 85 -7.68 -6.22 -2.25
N ASP A 86 -7.84 -5.02 -2.80
CA ASP A 86 -9.10 -4.26 -2.61
C ASP A 86 -10.33 -4.93 -3.30
N ASN A 87 -11.49 -4.28 -3.26
CA ASN A 87 -12.73 -4.86 -3.81
C ASN A 87 -12.68 -5.14 -5.32
N ILE A 88 -11.72 -4.55 -6.05
CA ILE A 88 -11.52 -4.81 -7.48
C ILE A 88 -10.31 -5.72 -7.75
N GLY A 89 -9.72 -6.30 -6.70
CA GLY A 89 -8.58 -7.20 -6.83
C GLY A 89 -7.24 -6.46 -6.92
N TRP A 90 -7.20 -5.13 -6.72
CA TRP A 90 -5.93 -4.41 -6.77
C TRP A 90 -5.09 -4.71 -5.55
N THR A 91 -3.85 -5.10 -5.80
CA THR A 91 -2.81 -5.15 -4.77
C THR A 91 -2.28 -3.75 -4.44
N PRO A 92 -1.49 -3.56 -3.36
CA PRO A 92 -0.87 -2.28 -3.08
C PRO A 92 0.06 -1.79 -4.20
N LEU A 93 0.63 -2.69 -5.00
CA LEU A 93 1.45 -2.31 -6.16
C LEU A 93 0.60 -1.71 -7.30
N HIS A 94 -0.60 -2.25 -7.56
CA HIS A 94 -1.55 -1.63 -8.51
C HIS A 94 -1.90 -0.21 -8.07
N ALA A 95 -2.28 -0.05 -6.79
CA ALA A 95 -2.59 1.26 -6.21
C ALA A 95 -1.40 2.24 -6.29
N THR A 96 -0.18 1.76 -6.01
CA THR A 96 1.05 2.56 -6.13
C THR A 96 1.27 3.05 -7.56
N ILE A 97 1.14 2.16 -8.54
CA ILE A 97 1.29 2.53 -9.95
C ILE A 97 0.18 3.45 -10.41
N ALA A 98 -1.02 3.39 -9.82
CA ALA A 98 -2.09 4.32 -10.11
C ALA A 98 -1.77 5.77 -9.69
N ASN A 99 -0.91 5.99 -8.68
CA ASN A 99 -0.53 7.33 -8.20
C ASN A 99 0.08 8.22 -9.29
N GLU A 100 -0.55 9.35 -9.61
CA GLU A 100 -0.15 10.27 -10.70
C GLU A 100 1.29 10.79 -10.56
N ARG A 101 1.76 10.97 -9.32
CA ARG A 101 3.07 11.55 -9.00
C ARG A 101 4.15 10.49 -8.77
N LEU A 102 3.87 9.22 -9.10
CA LEU A 102 4.84 8.14 -8.99
C LEU A 102 5.97 8.38 -10.00
N ASN A 103 7.21 8.35 -9.52
CA ASN A 103 8.40 8.47 -10.35
C ASN A 103 9.26 7.20 -10.27
N VAL A 104 10.23 7.11 -11.17
CA VAL A 104 11.13 5.97 -11.31
C VAL A 104 11.92 5.64 -10.05
N VAL A 105 12.34 6.66 -9.30
CA VAL A 105 13.13 6.49 -8.06
C VAL A 105 12.28 5.83 -6.99
N ARG A 106 11.04 6.31 -6.80
CA ARG A 106 10.09 5.75 -5.85
C ARG A 106 9.69 4.33 -6.21
N LEU A 107 9.36 4.07 -7.48
CA LEU A 107 9.02 2.71 -7.92
C LEU A 107 10.18 1.75 -7.70
N ARG A 108 11.41 2.11 -8.10
CA ARG A 108 12.60 1.26 -7.88
C ARG A 108 12.86 0.99 -6.40
N TYR A 109 12.65 1.99 -5.54
CA TYR A 109 12.79 1.79 -4.10
C TYR A 109 11.76 0.78 -3.56
N ILE A 110 10.50 0.89 -4.01
CA ILE A 110 9.41 -0.01 -3.63
C ILE A 110 9.65 -1.43 -4.13
N LEU A 111 10.08 -1.61 -5.38
CA LEU A 111 10.37 -2.91 -5.99
C LEU A 111 11.60 -3.64 -5.43
N LYS A 112 12.39 -2.99 -4.56
CA LYS A 112 13.47 -3.63 -3.78
C LYS A 112 12.94 -4.28 -2.49
N LYS A 113 11.67 -4.07 -2.12
CA LYS A 113 11.06 -4.73 -0.97
C LYS A 113 10.62 -6.13 -1.40
N PRO A 114 11.15 -7.21 -0.81
CA PRO A 114 10.86 -8.60 -1.21
C PRO A 114 9.36 -8.93 -1.30
N MET A 115 8.57 -8.24 -0.50
CA MET A 115 7.12 -8.44 -0.45
C MET A 115 6.40 -7.84 -1.66
N LEU A 116 6.85 -6.69 -2.14
CA LEU A 116 6.20 -5.99 -3.26
C LEU A 116 6.74 -6.44 -4.62
N GLU A 117 7.94 -7.00 -4.69
CA GLU A 117 8.44 -7.60 -5.93
C GLU A 117 7.59 -8.78 -6.41
N ASN A 118 7.07 -9.58 -5.47
CA ASN A 118 6.21 -10.72 -5.79
C ASN A 118 4.88 -10.30 -6.45
N LEU A 119 4.50 -9.03 -6.29
CA LEU A 119 3.25 -8.48 -6.84
C LEU A 119 3.40 -7.94 -8.26
N ILE A 120 4.60 -7.95 -8.85
CA ILE A 120 4.86 -7.34 -10.17
C ILE A 120 4.04 -7.98 -11.30
N ASN A 121 3.62 -9.23 -11.11
CA ASN A 121 2.77 -9.99 -12.03
C ASN A 121 1.38 -10.31 -11.45
N ALA A 122 1.03 -9.76 -10.27
CA ALA A 122 -0.30 -9.97 -9.71
C ALA A 122 -1.36 -9.48 -10.70
N VAL A 123 -2.52 -10.12 -10.72
CA VAL A 123 -3.64 -9.73 -11.56
C VAL A 123 -4.81 -9.29 -10.70
N ASP A 124 -5.51 -8.26 -11.13
CA ASP A 124 -6.78 -7.86 -10.54
C ASP A 124 -7.94 -8.73 -11.02
N ASN A 125 -9.17 -8.40 -10.61
CA ASN A 125 -10.37 -9.18 -10.95
C ASN A 125 -10.68 -9.21 -12.46
N GLU A 126 -10.10 -8.30 -13.24
CA GLU A 126 -10.22 -8.24 -14.70
C GLU A 126 -9.02 -8.86 -15.42
N GLY A 127 -8.04 -9.39 -14.68
CA GLY A 127 -6.81 -9.94 -15.26
C GLY A 127 -5.74 -8.90 -15.57
N ASN A 128 -5.93 -7.63 -15.16
CA ASN A 128 -4.95 -6.58 -15.38
C ASN A 128 -3.78 -6.73 -14.40
N THR A 129 -2.57 -6.59 -14.91
CA THR A 129 -1.34 -6.56 -14.11
C THR A 129 -0.93 -5.11 -13.78
N PRO A 130 0.04 -4.89 -12.87
CA PRO A 130 0.64 -3.58 -12.65
C PRO A 130 1.13 -2.89 -13.96
N LEU A 131 1.56 -3.67 -14.95
CA LEU A 131 1.95 -3.15 -16.28
C LEU A 131 0.74 -2.64 -17.08
N HIS A 132 -0.42 -3.32 -17.02
CA HIS A 132 -1.65 -2.84 -17.66
C HIS A 132 -2.09 -1.50 -17.05
N VAL A 133 -2.01 -1.36 -15.71
CA VAL A 133 -2.30 -0.11 -15.00
C VAL A 133 -1.36 1.02 -15.44
N ALA A 134 -0.07 0.74 -15.60
CA ALA A 134 0.91 1.73 -16.07
C ALA A 134 0.62 2.17 -17.51
N ALA A 135 0.27 1.23 -18.39
CA ALA A 135 -0.08 1.48 -19.79
C ALA A 135 -1.37 2.30 -19.91
N GLY A 136 -2.44 1.91 -19.22
CA GLY A 136 -3.73 2.61 -19.23
C GLY A 136 -3.68 4.03 -18.66
N ARG A 137 -2.61 4.38 -17.94
CA ARG A 137 -2.38 5.73 -17.38
C ARG A 137 -1.25 6.50 -18.08
N ASP A 138 -0.77 6.00 -19.22
CA ASP A 138 0.30 6.61 -20.03
C ASP A 138 1.58 6.93 -19.22
N LYS A 139 1.97 6.02 -18.31
CA LYS A 139 3.15 6.22 -17.46
C LYS A 139 4.41 5.70 -18.13
N TYR A 140 4.83 6.33 -19.22
CA TYR A 140 5.97 5.92 -20.06
C TYR A 140 7.20 5.46 -19.24
N ASN A 141 7.68 6.30 -18.31
CA ASN A 141 8.85 5.99 -17.50
C ASN A 141 8.68 4.77 -16.57
N ILE A 142 7.45 4.50 -16.14
CA ILE A 142 7.12 3.32 -15.31
C ILE A 142 7.00 2.08 -16.19
N ILE A 143 6.38 2.20 -17.36
CA ILE A 143 6.31 1.12 -18.37
C ILE A 143 7.72 0.66 -18.74
N THR A 144 8.64 1.59 -19.00
CA THR A 144 10.05 1.27 -19.30
C THR A 144 10.72 0.48 -18.17
N ILE A 145 10.41 0.77 -16.90
CA ILE A 145 10.96 -0.02 -15.78
C ILE A 145 10.41 -1.44 -15.82
N LEU A 146 9.08 -1.58 -15.91
CA LEU A 146 8.41 -2.87 -15.78
C LEU A 146 8.72 -3.81 -16.97
N VAL A 147 8.70 -3.31 -18.21
CA VAL A 147 8.99 -4.13 -19.40
C VAL A 147 10.42 -4.67 -19.41
N ASN A 148 11.35 -3.93 -18.80
CA ASN A 148 12.75 -4.31 -18.68
C ASN A 148 13.06 -5.07 -17.37
N ASP A 149 12.08 -5.26 -16.49
CA ASP A 149 12.25 -6.05 -15.28
C ASP A 149 12.16 -7.55 -15.63
N LEU A 150 13.23 -8.29 -15.34
CA LEU A 150 13.34 -9.72 -15.68
C LEU A 150 12.27 -10.59 -15.00
N ARG A 151 11.68 -10.08 -13.92
CA ARG A 151 10.62 -10.78 -13.17
C ARG A 151 9.27 -10.68 -13.86
N VAL A 152 9.07 -9.70 -14.75
CA VAL A 152 7.79 -9.54 -15.45
C VAL A 152 7.58 -10.69 -16.43
N GLN A 153 6.47 -11.40 -16.27
CA GLN A 153 6.06 -12.47 -17.17
C GLN A 153 5.64 -11.88 -18.51
N LYS A 154 6.49 -12.07 -19.51
CA LYS A 154 6.18 -11.76 -20.90
C LYS A 154 5.41 -12.96 -21.42
N LYS A 155 4.09 -12.83 -21.60
CA LYS A 155 3.33 -13.85 -22.35
C LYS A 155 3.99 -13.95 -23.74
N ALA A 156 4.41 -15.16 -24.08
CA ALA A 156 5.00 -15.50 -25.38
C ALA A 156 3.98 -15.35 -26.51
#